data_AF-A0A2S2N4T0-F1
#
_entry.id   AF-A0A2S2N4T0-F1
#
_cell.length_a   1.000
_cell.length_b   1.000
_cell.length_c   1.000
_cell.angle_alpha   90.00
_cell.angle_beta   90.00
_cell.angle_gamma   90.00
#
_symmetry.space_group_name_H-M   'P 1'
#
loop_
_entity.id
_entity.type
_entity.pdbx_description
1 polymer ?
#
loop_
_entity_poly.entity_id
_entity_poly.type
_entity_poly.pdbx_seq_one_letter_code
_entity_poly.pdbx_strand_id
1 'polypeptide(L)'
;KTFTFDAVYDASSKQADLYDETVRPLIDSVLQGFNGTVFAYGQTGTGKTYTMQGAWAEPEKRGIIPSAFEHIFTHISRSQNQQYLVRASYLEIYQEEIRDLLAKDQSKKLELKENPETGVYIKDLSSFVTKNVKEIEHVMNLGSQTRSVGSTNMNEHSSRSHAIFLITIECSETGPDGEEHIRVGKLNLVDLAGSERQNKMGAHGERPKEA
;
A
#
# COMPACT_ATOMS: atom_id res chain seq x y z
N LYS A 1 -31.27 -11.66 1.24
CA LYS A 1 -30.21 -11.91 2.23
C LYS A 1 -29.77 -10.57 2.77
N THR A 2 -29.59 -10.44 4.09
CA THR A 2 -29.16 -9.20 4.74
C THR A 2 -27.76 -9.39 5.28
N PHE A 3 -26.90 -8.39 5.09
CA PHE A 3 -25.52 -8.36 5.57
C PHE A 3 -25.30 -7.07 6.35
N THR A 4 -24.35 -7.09 7.28
CA THR A 4 -24.00 -5.95 8.13
C THR A 4 -22.49 -5.79 8.11
N PHE A 5 -22.03 -4.55 8.02
CA PHE A 5 -20.63 -4.13 7.96
C PHE A 5 -20.49 -2.89 8.83
N ASP A 6 -19.26 -2.52 9.20
CA ASP A 6 -18.99 -1.30 9.97
C ASP A 6 -19.44 -0.04 9.20
N ALA A 7 -19.21 -0.02 7.87
CA ALA A 7 -19.69 1.01 6.95
C ALA A 7 -20.04 0.41 5.58
N VAL A 8 -20.97 1.05 4.85
CA VAL A 8 -21.36 0.68 3.48
C VAL A 8 -21.41 1.93 2.62
N TYR A 9 -20.59 1.95 1.57
CA TYR A 9 -20.50 3.04 0.61
C TYR A 9 -21.23 2.66 -0.69
N ASP A 10 -22.11 3.52 -1.18
CA ASP A 10 -22.85 3.31 -2.42
C ASP A 10 -22.18 4.04 -3.61
N ALA A 11 -22.80 3.96 -4.78
CA ALA A 11 -22.25 4.56 -6.00
C ALA A 11 -22.20 6.10 -5.97
N SER A 12 -22.85 6.75 -5.00
CA SER A 12 -22.83 8.21 -4.81
C SER A 12 -21.79 8.67 -3.79
N SER A 13 -21.22 7.73 -3.01
CA SER A 13 -20.16 8.02 -2.05
C SER A 13 -18.89 8.53 -2.72
N LYS A 14 -18.24 9.51 -2.10
CA LYS A 14 -16.97 10.08 -2.59
C LYS A 14 -15.78 9.35 -1.97
N GLN A 15 -14.62 9.47 -2.64
CA GLN A 15 -13.35 8.97 -2.10
C GLN A 15 -13.02 9.60 -0.75
N ALA A 16 -13.32 10.89 -0.58
CA ALA A 16 -13.10 11.62 0.66
C ALA A 16 -13.93 11.04 1.82
N ASP A 17 -15.19 10.68 1.58
CA ASP A 17 -16.08 10.15 2.61
C ASP A 17 -15.53 8.83 3.18
N LEU A 18 -15.14 7.91 2.28
CA LEU A 18 -14.50 6.64 2.65
C LEU A 18 -13.18 6.86 3.40
N TYR A 19 -12.36 7.79 2.92
CA TYR A 19 -11.08 8.08 3.53
C TYR A 19 -11.24 8.64 4.94
N ASP A 20 -12.09 9.65 5.12
CA ASP A 20 -12.27 10.35 6.39
C ASP A 20 -12.90 9.47 7.46
N GLU A 21 -13.85 8.61 7.09
CA GLU A 21 -14.53 7.73 8.04
C GLU A 21 -13.69 6.49 8.39
N THR A 22 -13.12 5.81 7.39
CA THR A 22 -12.49 4.49 7.61
C THR A 22 -10.96 4.56 7.73
N VAL A 23 -10.31 5.42 6.95
CA VAL A 23 -8.84 5.36 6.78
C VAL A 23 -8.13 6.35 7.68
N ARG A 24 -8.65 7.57 7.83
CA ARG A 24 -8.03 8.65 8.62
C ARG A 24 -7.65 8.20 10.04
N PRO A 25 -8.53 7.55 10.83
CA PRO A 25 -8.18 7.09 12.18
C PRO A 25 -7.05 6.05 12.19
N LEU A 26 -6.95 5.23 11.14
CA LEU A 26 -5.87 4.26 10.98
C LEU A 26 -4.54 4.97 10.70
N ILE A 27 -4.53 6.00 9.85
CA ILE A 27 -3.32 6.80 9.59
C ILE A 27 -2.87 7.54 10.85
N ASP A 28 -3.81 8.11 11.61
CA ASP A 28 -3.52 8.76 12.90
C ASP A 28 -2.87 7.77 13.88
N SER A 29 -3.36 6.53 13.92
CA SER A 29 -2.76 5.46 14.73
C SER A 29 -1.34 5.11 14.26
N VAL A 30 -1.10 5.04 12.95
CA VAL A 30 0.25 4.78 12.41
C VAL A 30 1.21 5.90 12.80
N LEU A 31 0.79 7.17 12.74
CA LEU A 31 1.60 8.31 13.16
C LEU A 31 1.94 8.26 14.66
N GLN A 32 1.11 7.60 15.47
CA GLN A 32 1.38 7.33 16.90
C GLN A 32 2.29 6.11 17.13
N GLY A 33 2.75 5.43 16.09
CA GLY A 33 3.65 4.28 16.19
C GLY A 33 2.97 2.91 16.13
N PHE A 34 1.69 2.84 15.74
CA PHE A 34 1.02 1.56 15.54
C PHE A 34 1.22 1.02 14.11
N ASN A 35 0.99 -0.28 13.94
CA ASN A 35 0.95 -0.89 12.62
C ASN A 35 -0.49 -0.83 12.06
N GLY A 36 -0.66 -0.33 10.85
CA GLY A 36 -1.92 -0.23 10.14
C GLY A 36 -1.83 -0.92 8.78
N THR A 37 -2.92 -1.56 8.36
CA THR A 37 -3.00 -2.19 7.03
C THR A 37 -4.36 -1.94 6.41
N VAL A 38 -4.37 -1.52 5.15
CA VAL A 38 -5.58 -1.35 4.34
C VAL A 38 -5.51 -2.35 3.19
N PHE A 39 -6.51 -3.24 3.10
CA PHE A 39 -6.67 -4.18 1.99
C PHE A 39 -7.84 -3.77 1.10
N ALA A 40 -7.61 -3.65 -0.20
CA ALA A 40 -8.67 -3.65 -1.20
C ALA A 40 -8.86 -5.06 -1.75
N TYR A 41 -10.07 -5.60 -1.60
CA TYR A 41 -10.45 -6.95 -2.03
C TYR A 41 -11.73 -6.95 -2.86
N GLY A 42 -11.80 -7.82 -3.86
CA GLY A 42 -12.93 -7.94 -4.77
C GLY A 42 -12.55 -8.53 -6.13
N GLN A 43 -13.55 -8.89 -6.94
CA GLN A 43 -13.34 -9.38 -8.31
C GLN A 43 -12.65 -8.32 -9.19
N THR A 44 -12.05 -8.71 -10.32
CA THR A 44 -11.54 -7.75 -11.31
C THR A 44 -12.64 -6.78 -11.75
N GLY A 45 -12.27 -5.52 -11.97
CA GLY A 45 -13.22 -4.48 -12.38
C GLY A 45 -14.11 -3.91 -11.27
N THR A 46 -14.03 -4.40 -10.03
CA THR A 46 -14.87 -3.91 -8.91
C THR A 46 -14.39 -2.61 -8.25
N GLY A 47 -13.32 -2.00 -8.76
CA GLY A 47 -12.85 -0.71 -8.27
C GLY A 47 -11.79 -0.73 -7.17
N LYS A 48 -11.11 -1.86 -6.92
CA LYS A 48 -9.98 -1.95 -5.95
C LYS A 48 -8.90 -0.89 -6.19
N THR A 49 -8.28 -0.90 -7.37
CA THR A 49 -7.26 0.07 -7.76
C THR A 49 -7.81 1.49 -7.81
N TYR A 50 -9.08 1.68 -8.20
CA TYR A 50 -9.72 3.00 -8.15
C TYR A 50 -9.84 3.51 -6.70
N THR A 51 -10.23 2.66 -5.75
CA THR A 51 -10.33 3.04 -4.33
C THR A 51 -8.94 3.31 -3.73
N MET A 52 -7.96 2.46 -4.04
CA MET A 52 -6.60 2.60 -3.49
C MET A 52 -5.84 3.77 -4.11
N GLN A 53 -5.85 3.94 -5.43
CA GLN A 53 -5.05 4.96 -6.12
C GLN A 53 -5.90 6.14 -6.60
N GLY A 54 -7.06 5.86 -7.19
CA GLY A 54 -7.94 6.85 -7.78
C GLY A 54 -7.28 7.62 -8.94
N ALA A 55 -7.81 8.81 -9.24
CA ALA A 55 -7.25 9.69 -10.26
C ALA A 55 -6.39 10.78 -9.61
N TRP A 56 -5.07 10.67 -9.71
CA TRP A 56 -4.12 11.51 -8.99
C TRP A 56 -4.20 13.00 -9.35
N ALA A 57 -4.50 13.28 -10.62
CA ALA A 57 -4.64 14.63 -11.17
C ALA A 57 -5.96 15.32 -10.76
N GLU A 58 -6.95 14.57 -10.27
CA GLU A 58 -8.25 15.08 -9.89
C GLU A 58 -8.42 14.98 -8.37
N PRO A 59 -8.27 16.09 -7.59
CA PRO A 59 -8.28 16.04 -6.13
C PRO A 59 -9.46 15.30 -5.51
N GLU A 60 -10.68 15.47 -6.06
CA GLU A 60 -11.89 14.81 -5.55
C GLU A 60 -11.96 13.30 -5.83
N LYS A 61 -11.12 12.79 -6.74
CA LYS A 61 -11.06 11.38 -7.13
C LYS A 61 -9.77 10.70 -6.68
N ARG A 62 -8.92 11.38 -5.90
CA ARG A 62 -7.72 10.77 -5.29
C ARG A 62 -8.17 9.64 -4.36
N GLY A 63 -7.52 8.49 -4.49
CA GLY A 63 -7.81 7.32 -3.65
C GLY A 63 -7.13 7.41 -2.28
N ILE A 64 -7.11 6.27 -1.60
CA ILE A 64 -6.53 6.11 -0.26
C ILE A 64 -5.04 6.45 -0.21
N ILE A 65 -4.25 5.97 -1.17
CA ILE A 65 -2.79 6.10 -1.17
C ILE A 65 -2.35 7.55 -1.30
N PRO A 66 -2.73 8.31 -2.34
CA PRO A 66 -2.34 9.73 -2.44
C PRO A 66 -2.88 10.56 -1.27
N SER A 67 -4.09 10.27 -0.77
CA SER A 67 -4.64 10.95 0.41
C SER A 67 -3.85 10.64 1.69
N ALA A 68 -3.38 9.41 1.87
CA ALA A 68 -2.50 9.03 2.98
C ALA A 68 -1.15 9.74 2.93
N PHE A 69 -0.55 9.91 1.75
CA PHE A 69 0.70 10.66 1.61
C PHE A 69 0.53 12.11 2.06
N GLU A 70 -0.51 12.79 1.55
CA GLU A 70 -0.83 14.17 1.94
C GLU A 70 -1.08 14.27 3.44
N HIS A 71 -1.84 13.33 4.02
CA HIS A 71 -2.14 13.30 5.45
C HIS A 71 -0.88 13.16 6.29
N ILE A 72 -0.02 12.18 5.99
CA ILE A 72 1.24 11.92 6.71
C ILE A 72 2.14 13.16 6.68
N PHE A 73 2.43 13.71 5.50
CA PHE A 73 3.35 14.84 5.40
C PHE A 73 2.74 16.16 5.91
N THR A 74 1.41 16.32 5.85
CA THR A 74 0.73 17.43 6.52
C THR A 74 0.88 17.34 8.04
N HIS A 75 0.72 16.15 8.63
CA HIS A 75 0.94 15.94 10.06
C HIS A 75 2.37 16.27 10.46
N ILE A 76 3.36 15.73 9.73
CA ILE A 76 4.79 15.98 9.98
C ILE A 76 5.10 17.49 9.92
N SER A 77 4.61 18.19 8.89
CA SER A 77 4.88 19.64 8.74
C SER A 77 4.27 20.52 9.83
N ARG A 78 3.23 20.03 10.52
CA ARG A 78 2.54 20.73 11.62
C ARG A 78 3.06 20.32 13.00
N SER A 79 3.84 19.25 13.07
CA SER A 79 4.39 18.73 14.32
C SER A 79 5.49 19.65 14.84
N GLN A 80 5.52 19.86 16.15
CA GLN A 80 6.57 20.62 16.85
C GLN A 80 7.30 19.68 17.80
N ASN A 81 8.61 19.88 17.97
CA ASN A 81 9.46 19.09 18.88
C ASN A 81 9.51 17.58 18.57
N GLN A 82 9.22 17.19 17.33
CA GLN A 82 9.29 15.81 16.86
C GLN A 82 10.15 15.75 15.59
N GLN A 83 10.94 14.69 15.46
CA GLN A 83 11.73 14.40 14.26
C GLN A 83 11.20 13.15 13.58
N TYR A 84 10.98 13.23 12.27
CA TYR A 84 10.39 12.14 11.50
C TYR A 84 11.35 11.61 10.45
N LEU A 85 11.39 10.28 10.30
CA LEU A 85 12.03 9.58 9.19
C LEU A 85 11.00 8.68 8.50
N VAL A 86 10.61 9.06 7.28
CA VAL A 86 9.66 8.30 6.46
C VAL A 86 10.42 7.51 5.41
N ARG A 87 10.13 6.21 5.35
CA ARG A 87 10.69 5.29 4.36
C ARG A 87 9.59 4.55 3.61
N ALA A 88 9.75 4.41 2.30
CA ALA A 88 8.81 3.73 1.44
C ALA A 88 9.45 2.52 0.75
N SER A 89 8.70 1.43 0.67
CA SER A 89 9.01 0.22 -0.09
C SER A 89 7.81 -0.15 -0.95
N TYR A 90 8.05 -0.77 -2.11
CA TYR A 90 6.97 -1.19 -2.99
C TYR A 90 7.31 -2.54 -3.60
N LEU A 91 6.40 -3.49 -3.45
CA LEU A 91 6.57 -4.84 -3.96
C LEU A 91 5.28 -5.34 -4.60
N GLU A 92 5.44 -6.41 -5.37
CA GLU A 92 4.32 -7.25 -5.77
C GLU A 92 4.55 -8.71 -5.40
N ILE A 93 3.44 -9.44 -5.26
CA ILE A 93 3.42 -10.89 -5.20
C ILE A 93 2.76 -11.36 -6.49
N TYR A 94 3.52 -12.09 -7.29
CA TYR A 94 3.08 -12.64 -8.57
C TYR A 94 3.56 -14.08 -8.69
N GLN A 95 2.63 -15.01 -8.94
CA GLN A 95 2.93 -16.45 -9.01
C GLN A 95 3.68 -16.99 -7.78
N GLU A 96 3.24 -16.61 -6.58
CA GLU A 96 3.88 -16.95 -5.29
C GLU A 96 5.33 -16.45 -5.14
N GLU A 97 5.81 -15.60 -6.05
CA GLU A 97 7.11 -14.95 -5.96
C GLU A 97 6.97 -13.48 -5.54
N ILE A 98 7.75 -13.09 -4.53
CA ILE A 98 7.87 -11.70 -4.09
C ILE A 98 8.86 -10.98 -4.99
N ARG A 99 8.44 -9.86 -5.57
CA ARG A 99 9.27 -9.01 -6.44
C ARG A 99 9.34 -7.60 -5.89
N ASP A 100 10.56 -7.08 -5.81
CA ASP A 100 10.82 -5.70 -5.41
C ASP A 100 10.58 -4.77 -6.60
N LEU A 101 9.55 -3.94 -6.56
CA LEU A 101 9.23 -3.04 -7.69
C LEU A 101 10.20 -1.85 -7.81
N LEU A 102 11.06 -1.63 -6.81
CA LEU A 102 12.00 -0.51 -6.75
C LEU A 102 13.46 -0.93 -6.95
N ALA A 103 13.75 -2.24 -6.97
CA ALA A 103 15.08 -2.75 -7.22
C ALA A 103 15.51 -2.50 -8.69
N LYS A 104 16.80 -2.21 -8.89
CA LYS A 104 17.37 -2.16 -10.25
C LYS A 104 17.41 -3.54 -10.91
N ASP A 105 17.69 -4.56 -10.10
CA ASP A 105 17.73 -5.96 -10.53
C ASP A 105 16.43 -6.67 -10.14
N GLN A 106 15.57 -6.88 -11.13
CA GLN A 106 14.28 -7.56 -10.98
C GLN A 106 14.40 -9.10 -10.96
N SER A 107 15.60 -9.66 -11.15
CA SER A 107 15.83 -11.10 -11.09
C SER A 107 16.07 -11.63 -9.68
N LYS A 108 16.34 -10.72 -8.72
CA LYS A 108 16.59 -11.09 -7.33
C LYS A 108 15.33 -11.63 -6.68
N LYS A 109 15.40 -12.87 -6.20
CA LYS A 109 14.35 -13.48 -5.37
C LYS A 109 14.45 -12.94 -3.96
N LEU A 110 13.32 -12.43 -3.45
CA LEU A 110 13.22 -11.98 -2.06
C LEU A 110 12.73 -13.10 -1.16
N GLU A 111 13.23 -13.12 0.08
CA GLU A 111 12.87 -14.11 1.09
C GLU A 111 12.05 -13.47 2.21
N LEU A 112 10.97 -14.14 2.59
CA LEU A 112 10.23 -13.82 3.79
C LEU A 112 10.95 -14.41 5.00
N LYS A 113 11.13 -13.59 6.04
CA LYS A 113 11.83 -13.95 7.28
C LYS A 113 11.03 -13.49 8.48
N GLU A 114 11.34 -14.07 9.63
CA GLU A 114 10.73 -13.73 10.91
C GLU A 114 11.77 -13.18 11.86
N ASN A 115 11.41 -12.12 12.58
CA ASN A 115 12.16 -11.58 13.69
C ASN A 115 11.23 -11.53 14.92
N PRO A 116 11.65 -12.01 16.10
CA PRO A 116 10.81 -12.04 17.30
C PRO A 116 10.24 -10.68 17.73
N GLU A 117 10.95 -9.59 17.46
CA GLU A 117 10.57 -8.22 17.84
C GLU A 117 9.76 -7.53 16.76
N THR A 118 10.13 -7.68 15.48
CA THR A 118 9.51 -6.94 14.38
C THR A 118 8.49 -7.74 13.58
N GLY A 119 8.33 -9.03 13.89
CA GLY A 119 7.47 -9.97 13.17
C GLY A 119 8.04 -10.39 11.80
N VAL A 120 7.13 -10.72 10.90
CA VAL A 120 7.45 -11.10 9.52
C VAL A 120 7.98 -9.90 8.73
N TYR A 121 9.08 -10.07 8.01
CA TYR A 121 9.68 -9.06 7.14
C TYR A 121 10.27 -9.67 5.87
N ILE A 122 10.52 -8.85 4.86
CA ILE A 122 11.09 -9.28 3.59
C ILE A 122 12.55 -8.88 3.56
N LYS A 123 13.43 -9.87 3.56
CA LYS A 123 14.87 -9.64 3.58
C LYS A 123 15.29 -8.97 2.28
N ASP A 124 16.11 -7.93 2.41
CA ASP A 124 16.69 -7.14 1.32
C ASP A 124 15.67 -6.42 0.42
N LEU A 125 14.44 -6.22 0.89
CA LEU A 125 13.48 -5.34 0.21
C LEU A 125 14.01 -3.90 0.19
N SER A 126 14.02 -3.27 -0.99
CA SER A 126 14.49 -1.91 -1.15
C SER A 126 13.58 -0.94 -0.40
N SER A 127 14.21 0.03 0.27
CA SER A 127 13.54 1.05 1.08
C SER A 127 14.17 2.40 0.81
N PHE A 128 13.35 3.40 0.49
CA PHE A 128 13.79 4.75 0.12
C PHE A 128 13.28 5.77 1.12
N VAL A 129 14.17 6.66 1.57
CA VAL A 129 13.80 7.81 2.42
C VAL A 129 13.05 8.83 1.57
N THR A 130 11.92 9.32 2.06
CA THR A 130 11.08 10.30 1.38
C THR A 130 10.80 11.48 2.30
N LYS A 131 11.13 12.70 1.88
CA LYS A 131 11.08 13.90 2.72
C LYS A 131 9.81 14.74 2.54
N ASN A 132 9.02 14.45 1.53
CA ASN A 132 7.79 15.15 1.19
C ASN A 132 6.91 14.28 0.29
N VAL A 133 5.68 14.75 0.05
CA VAL A 133 4.70 14.10 -0.83
C VAL A 133 5.30 13.78 -2.20
N LYS A 134 5.97 14.75 -2.86
CA LYS A 134 6.52 14.54 -4.21
C LYS A 134 7.54 13.40 -4.28
N GLU A 135 8.37 13.24 -3.25
CA GLU A 135 9.37 12.17 -3.19
C GLU A 135 8.72 10.79 -3.02
N ILE A 136 7.70 10.65 -2.16
CA ILE A 136 7.01 9.35 -2.00
C ILE A 136 6.14 9.01 -3.21
N GLU A 137 5.53 10.01 -3.84
CA GLU A 137 4.83 9.86 -5.12
C GLU A 137 5.78 9.40 -6.23
N HIS A 138 7.01 9.95 -6.26
CA HIS A 138 8.03 9.51 -7.21
C HIS A 138 8.39 8.03 -7.02
N VAL A 139 8.60 7.58 -5.77
CA VAL A 139 8.86 6.17 -5.45
C VAL A 139 7.71 5.27 -5.94
N MET A 140 6.47 5.66 -5.69
CA MET A 140 5.30 4.91 -6.15
C MET A 140 5.20 4.85 -7.69
N ASN A 141 5.49 5.96 -8.36
CA ASN A 141 5.49 6.03 -9.83
C ASN A 141 6.56 5.13 -10.44
N LEU A 142 7.77 5.10 -9.87
CA LEU A 142 8.82 4.18 -10.30
C LEU A 142 8.37 2.72 -10.19
N GLY A 143 7.86 2.29 -9.04
CA GLY A 143 7.40 0.91 -8.89
C GLY A 143 6.19 0.57 -9.78
N SER A 144 5.30 1.54 -10.03
CA SER A 144 4.17 1.35 -10.94
C SER A 144 4.62 1.18 -12.39
N GLN A 145 5.67 1.88 -12.82
CA GLN A 145 6.30 1.68 -14.14
C GLN A 145 6.93 0.29 -14.24
N THR A 146 7.68 -0.15 -13.23
CA THR A 146 8.26 -1.50 -13.16
C THR A 146 7.18 -2.58 -13.28
N ARG A 147 6.11 -2.44 -12.50
CA ARG A 147 4.94 -3.33 -12.53
C ARG A 147 4.27 -3.37 -13.90
N SER A 148 4.22 -2.23 -14.60
CA SER A 148 3.63 -2.13 -15.93
C SER A 148 4.52 -2.74 -17.02
N VAL A 149 5.85 -2.59 -16.94
CA VAL A 149 6.77 -3.22 -17.92
C VAL A 149 6.68 -4.73 -17.87
N GLY A 150 6.56 -5.33 -16.67
CA GLY A 150 6.30 -6.77 -16.51
C GLY A 150 5.00 -7.25 -17.18
N SER A 151 4.04 -6.35 -17.43
CA SER A 151 2.74 -6.66 -18.05
C SER A 151 2.74 -6.71 -19.58
N THR A 152 3.83 -6.30 -20.24
CA THR A 152 3.91 -6.20 -21.72
C THR A 152 3.78 -7.54 -22.47
N ASN A 153 3.73 -8.67 -21.77
CA ASN A 153 3.30 -9.96 -22.31
C ASN A 153 1.77 -10.14 -22.16
N MET A 154 0.99 -9.45 -23.00
CA MET A 154 -0.43 -9.72 -23.35
C MET A 154 -1.47 -9.98 -22.22
N ASN A 155 -1.21 -9.63 -20.96
CA ASN A 155 -2.18 -9.81 -19.88
C ASN A 155 -2.33 -8.57 -19.01
N GLU A 156 -3.56 -8.30 -18.58
CA GLU A 156 -3.93 -7.26 -17.62
C GLU A 156 -3.33 -7.59 -16.24
N HIS A 157 -2.02 -7.40 -16.07
CA HIS A 157 -1.20 -7.87 -14.94
C HIS A 157 -1.66 -7.32 -13.58
N SER A 158 -2.26 -6.13 -13.55
CA SER A 158 -2.85 -5.57 -12.33
C SER A 158 -3.96 -6.44 -11.74
N SER A 159 -4.63 -7.25 -12.57
CA SER A 159 -5.64 -8.23 -12.11
C SER A 159 -5.03 -9.51 -11.52
N ARG A 160 -3.73 -9.76 -11.71
CA ARG A 160 -3.07 -11.05 -11.40
C ARG A 160 -1.87 -10.95 -10.45
N SER A 161 -1.39 -9.76 -10.13
CA SER A 161 -0.40 -9.55 -9.06
C SER A 161 -1.00 -8.76 -7.90
N HIS A 162 -0.66 -9.13 -6.67
CA HIS A 162 -0.98 -8.34 -5.49
C HIS A 162 0.09 -7.27 -5.32
N ALA A 163 -0.30 -6.01 -5.17
CA ALA A 163 0.61 -4.91 -4.92
C ALA A 163 0.56 -4.47 -3.46
N ILE A 164 1.72 -4.27 -2.85
CA ILE A 164 1.85 -3.82 -1.46
C ILE A 164 2.81 -2.64 -1.42
N PHE A 165 2.28 -1.45 -1.12
CA PHE A 165 3.08 -0.26 -0.84
C PHE A 165 3.23 -0.12 0.68
N LEU A 166 4.45 -0.15 1.18
CA LEU A 166 4.76 -0.07 2.60
C LEU A 166 5.34 1.30 2.93
N ILE A 167 4.84 1.92 3.99
CA ILE A 167 5.39 3.14 4.56
C ILE A 167 5.79 2.86 6.00
N THR A 168 7.07 3.06 6.31
CA THR A 168 7.57 3.04 7.69
C THR A 168 7.80 4.48 8.14
N ILE A 169 7.22 4.86 9.27
CA ILE A 169 7.32 6.19 9.87
C ILE A 169 7.98 6.03 11.22
N GLU A 170 9.20 6.53 11.36
CA GLU A 170 9.87 6.66 12.65
C GLU A 170 9.69 8.08 13.16
N CYS A 171 9.29 8.22 14.42
CA CYS A 171 9.15 9.49 15.11
C CYS A 171 10.04 9.46 16.36
N SER A 172 10.91 10.46 16.50
CA SER A 172 11.70 10.72 17.71
C SER A 172 11.14 11.95 18.41
N GLU A 173 10.92 11.84 19.72
CA GLU A 173 10.40 12.92 20.56
C GLU A 173 11.09 12.88 21.93
N THR A 174 11.56 14.04 22.40
CA THR A 174 12.12 14.15 23.75
C THR A 174 10.99 14.06 24.77
N GLY A 175 11.08 13.07 25.65
CA GLY A 175 10.10 12.84 26.71
C GLY A 175 10.23 13.83 27.86
N PRO A 176 9.27 13.83 28.81
CA PRO A 176 9.34 14.66 30.01
C PRO A 176 10.53 14.31 30.93
N ASP A 177 11.10 13.12 30.76
CA ASP A 177 12.31 12.63 31.41
C ASP A 177 13.60 13.20 30.80
N GLY A 178 13.50 13.91 29.68
CA GLY A 178 14.64 14.44 28.93
C GLY A 178 15.31 13.42 27.99
N GLU A 179 14.77 12.21 27.90
CA GLU A 179 15.29 11.14 27.05
C GLU A 179 14.58 11.14 25.68
N GLU A 180 15.25 10.66 24.63
CA GLU A 180 14.65 10.51 23.30
C GLU A 180 13.83 9.22 23.23
N HIS A 181 12.53 9.35 22.95
CA HIS A 181 11.62 8.23 22.75
C HIS A 181 11.34 8.03 21.27
N ILE A 182 11.60 6.82 20.77
CA ILE A 182 11.38 6.46 19.36
C ILE A 182 10.11 5.62 19.25
N ARG A 183 9.23 6.03 18.34
CA ARG A 183 8.03 5.27 17.93
C ARG A 183 8.15 4.92 16.46
N VAL A 184 7.72 3.72 16.09
CA VAL A 184 7.79 3.22 14.70
C VAL A 184 6.44 2.72 14.26
N GLY A 185 5.78 3.46 13.37
CA GLY A 185 4.55 3.05 12.72
C GLY A 185 4.82 2.42 11.36
N LYS A 186 4.06 1.39 11.00
CA LYS A 186 4.10 0.78 9.66
C LYS A 186 2.72 0.80 9.03
N LEU A 187 2.60 1.38 7.84
CA LEU A 187 1.38 1.36 7.03
C LEU A 187 1.60 0.45 5.82
N ASN A 188 0.75 -0.56 5.67
CA ASN A 188 0.69 -1.40 4.48
C ASN A 188 -0.56 -1.04 3.66
N LEU A 189 -0.37 -0.60 2.42
CA LEU A 189 -1.45 -0.27 1.48
C LEU A 189 -1.48 -1.35 0.40
N VAL A 190 -2.49 -2.22 0.47
CA VAL A 190 -2.54 -3.46 -0.30
C VAL A 190 -3.65 -3.41 -1.33
N ASP A 191 -3.28 -3.53 -2.62
CA ASP A 191 -4.20 -3.71 -3.74
C ASP A 191 -4.09 -5.15 -4.23
N LEU A 192 -5.07 -5.99 -3.85
CA LEU A 192 -5.04 -7.42 -4.17
C LEU A 192 -5.41 -7.67 -5.64
N ALA A 193 -4.92 -8.78 -6.19
CA ALA A 193 -5.39 -9.33 -7.45
C ALA A 193 -6.91 -9.61 -7.41
N GLY A 194 -7.53 -9.72 -8.59
CA GLY A 194 -8.95 -10.01 -8.70
C GLY A 194 -9.27 -11.47 -8.33
N SER A 195 -10.28 -11.66 -7.48
CA SER A 195 -10.77 -13.00 -7.15
C SER A 195 -11.68 -13.53 -8.28
N GLU A 196 -11.11 -14.11 -9.32
CA GLU A 196 -11.86 -14.75 -10.41
C GLU A 196 -12.18 -16.21 -10.09
N ARG A 197 -13.39 -16.68 -10.40
CA ARG A 197 -13.74 -18.11 -10.29
C ARG A 197 -13.36 -18.83 -11.59
N GLN A 198 -12.55 -19.88 -11.49
CA GLN A 198 -12.13 -20.71 -12.64
C GLN A 198 -13.28 -21.17 -13.54
N ASN A 199 -14.47 -21.46 -12.99
CA ASN A 199 -15.63 -21.96 -13.76
C ASN A 199 -16.25 -20.97 -14.77
N LYS A 200 -15.87 -19.69 -14.77
CA LYS A 200 -16.34 -18.72 -15.78
C LYS A 200 -15.34 -18.49 -16.93
N MET A 201 -14.11 -18.98 -16.82
CA MET A 201 -13.14 -18.91 -17.91
C MET A 201 -13.25 -20.18 -18.74
N GLY A 202 -13.85 -20.08 -19.93
CA GLY A 202 -13.96 -21.18 -20.91
C GLY A 202 -12.63 -21.57 -21.54
N ALA A 203 -11.60 -21.84 -20.73
CA ALA A 203 -10.29 -22.28 -21.20
C ALA A 203 -10.27 -23.81 -21.30
N HIS A 204 -10.63 -24.33 -22.48
CA HIS A 204 -10.21 -25.65 -22.90
C HIS A 204 -8.70 -25.60 -23.21
N GLY A 205 -7.91 -26.27 -22.37
CA GLY A 205 -6.49 -26.55 -22.64
C GLY A 205 -5.54 -25.74 -21.77
N GLU A 206 -4.70 -26.46 -21.03
CA GLU A 206 -3.74 -26.00 -20.01
C GLU A 206 -4.37 -25.57 -18.67
N ARG A 207 -4.07 -26.36 -17.62
CA ARG A 207 -4.42 -26.00 -16.24
C ARG A 207 -3.71 -24.69 -15.90
N PRO A 208 -4.41 -23.60 -15.55
CA PRO A 208 -3.74 -22.41 -15.03
C PRO A 208 -3.19 -22.76 -13.63
N LYS A 209 -1.92 -22.44 -13.38
CA LYS A 209 -1.31 -22.48 -12.04
C LYS A 209 -1.79 -21.36 -11.11
N GLU A 210 -2.77 -20.58 -11.53
CA GLU A 210 -3.21 -19.34 -10.89
C GLU A 210 -4.70 -19.44 -10.55
N ALA A 211 -5.04 -19.34 -9.27
CA ALA A 211 -6.37 -19.07 -8.72
C ALA A 211 -6.25 -18.52 -7.30
#